data_AF-A0A7C5MQF8-F1
#
_entry.id   AF-A0A7C5MQF8-F1
#
_cell.length_a   1.000
_cell.length_b   1.000
_cell.length_c   1.000
_cell.angle_alpha   90.00
_cell.angle_beta   90.00
_cell.angle_gamma   90.00
#
_symmetry.space_group_name_H-M   'P 1'
#
loop_
_entity.id
_entity.type
_entity.pdbx_description
1 polymer ?
#
loop_
_entity_poly.entity_id
_entity_poly.type
_entity_poly.pdbx_seq_one_letter_code
_entity_poly.pdbx_strand_id
1 'polypeptide(L)' 'QTFYAWELGELAIITVYHIDEPYWRYLETSDEAESSNGNPFGQPGRVISTVDGGIGVFTGLSFTRDTVIIQ' A
#
# COMPACT_ATOMS: atom_id res chain seq x y z
N GLN A 1 -0.16 16.48 6.56
CA GLN A 1 -0.71 15.89 7.79
C GLN A 1 -2.22 15.97 7.70
N THR A 2 -2.90 14.83 7.75
CA THR A 2 -4.36 14.78 7.84
C THR A 2 -4.70 14.76 9.32
N PHE A 3 -5.28 15.84 9.85
CA PHE A 3 -5.73 15.89 11.25
C PHE A 3 -7.17 15.38 11.31
N TYR A 4 -7.39 14.29 12.01
CA TYR A 4 -8.73 13.81 12.34
C TYR A 4 -9.15 14.43 13.68
N ALA A 5 -10.30 15.10 13.70
CA ALA A 5 -10.92 15.59 14.92
C ALA A 5 -11.78 14.47 15.51
N TRP A 6 -11.35 13.90 16.63
CA TRP A 6 -12.07 12.85 17.34
C TRP A 6 -12.81 13.44 18.54
N GLU A 7 -14.01 12.95 18.81
CA GLU A 7 -14.78 13.29 20.00
C GLU A 7 -14.69 12.17 21.06
N LEU A 8 -14.80 12.55 22.33
CA LEU A 8 -14.87 11.60 23.44
C LEU A 8 -16.11 10.70 23.30
N GLY A 9 -15.92 9.40 23.41
CA GLY A 9 -16.97 8.40 23.23
C GLY A 9 -17.16 7.91 21.79
N GLU A 10 -16.41 8.44 20.83
CA GLU A 10 -16.44 7.91 19.45
C GLU A 10 -15.77 6.54 19.34
N LEU A 11 -16.26 5.74 18.37
CA LEU A 11 -15.71 4.44 18.03
C LEU A 11 -14.69 4.61 16.89
N ALA A 12 -13.43 4.34 17.17
CA ALA A 12 -12.41 4.20 16.13
C ALA A 12 -12.25 2.72 15.74
N ILE A 13 -12.38 2.44 14.44
CA ILE A 13 -12.13 1.12 13.86
C ILE A 13 -10.75 1.16 13.20
N ILE A 14 -9.80 0.42 13.78
CA ILE A 14 -8.41 0.39 13.32
C ILE A 14 -8.21 -0.92 12.55
N THR A 15 -7.75 -0.82 11.30
CA THR A 15 -7.43 -1.99 10.47
C THR A 15 -5.97 -1.91 10.04
N VAL A 16 -5.21 -2.94 10.38
CA VAL A 16 -3.81 -3.11 9.95
C VAL A 16 -3.79 -4.21 8.90
N TYR A 17 -3.41 -3.85 7.68
CA TYR A 17 -3.24 -4.80 6.58
C TYR A 17 -1.82 -5.36 6.58
N HIS A 18 -1.72 -6.67 6.37
CA HIS A 18 -0.48 -7.38 6.13
C HIS A 18 -0.46 -7.77 4.66
N ILE A 19 0.59 -7.33 3.97
CA ILE A 19 0.88 -7.69 2.58
C ILE A 19 2.20 -8.43 2.53
N ASP A 20 2.34 -9.28 1.51
CA ASP A 20 3.57 -10.01 1.26
C ASP A 20 4.61 -9.13 0.53
N GLU A 21 5.89 -9.45 0.73
CA GLU A 21 7.01 -8.72 0.12
C GLU A 21 6.90 -8.60 -1.41
N PRO A 22 6.53 -9.64 -2.17
CA PRO A 22 6.38 -9.52 -3.62
C PRO A 22 5.36 -8.44 -4.02
N TYR A 23 4.22 -8.35 -3.32
CA TYR A 23 3.22 -7.34 -3.60
C TYR A 23 3.67 -5.94 -3.18
N TRP A 24 4.36 -5.82 -2.05
CA TRP A 24 4.96 -4.56 -1.65
C TRP A 24 5.96 -4.05 -2.69
N ARG A 25 6.84 -4.92 -3.22
CA ARG A 25 7.78 -4.58 -4.31
C ARG A 25 7.07 -4.15 -5.58
N TYR A 26 5.95 -4.78 -5.91
CA TYR A 26 5.12 -4.36 -7.04
C TYR A 26 4.60 -2.92 -6.85
N LEU A 27 4.06 -2.59 -5.66
CA LEU A 27 3.55 -1.26 -5.36
C LEU A 27 4.67 -0.20 -5.42
N GLU A 28 5.81 -0.47 -4.78
CA GLU A 28 6.97 0.43 -4.77
C GLU A 28 7.46 0.72 -6.19
N THR A 29 7.70 -0.33 -6.97
CA THR A 29 8.21 -0.17 -8.34
C THR A 29 7.19 0.43 -9.31
N SER A 30 5.90 0.31 -9.04
CA SER A 30 4.85 1.00 -9.80
C SER A 30 4.87 2.50 -9.54
N ASP A 31 5.01 2.93 -8.28
CA ASP A 31 5.12 4.33 -7.88
C ASP A 31 6.42 4.98 -8.39
N GLU A 32 7.53 4.24 -8.33
CA GLU A 32 8.81 4.66 -8.92
C GLU A 32 8.73 4.82 -10.44
N ALA A 33 8.04 3.91 -11.12
CA ALA A 33 7.84 3.99 -12.57
C ALA A 33 6.95 5.17 -12.96
N GLU A 34 5.90 5.45 -12.19
CA GLU A 34 5.04 6.62 -12.40
C GLU A 34 5.81 7.93 -12.16
N SER A 35 6.53 8.04 -11.05
CA SER A 35 7.30 9.24 -10.69
C SER A 35 8.50 9.50 -11.61
N SER A 36 9.09 8.45 -12.18
CA SER A 36 10.19 8.55 -13.15
C SER A 36 9.72 8.68 -14.60
N ASN A 37 8.41 8.61 -14.85
CA ASN A 37 7.85 8.69 -16.20
C ASN A 37 8.16 10.06 -16.82
N GLY A 38 8.87 10.06 -17.96
CA GLY A 38 9.28 11.29 -18.66
C GLY A 38 10.48 12.02 -18.05
N ASN A 39 11.09 11.49 -16.99
CA ASN A 39 12.33 12.05 -16.42
C ASN A 39 13.57 11.35 -17.00
N PRO A 40 14.40 12.02 -17.82
CA PRO A 40 15.58 11.40 -18.44
C PRO A 40 16.75 11.16 -17.47
N PHE A 41 16.64 11.63 -16.22
CA PHE A 41 17.62 11.39 -15.15
C PHE A 41 17.09 10.47 -14.04
N GLY A 42 15.80 10.12 -14.11
CA GLY A 42 15.20 9.12 -13.22
C GLY A 42 15.69 7.72 -13.60
N GLN A 43 15.83 6.85 -12.60
CA GLN A 43 16.14 5.45 -12.87
C GLN A 43 14.97 4.82 -13.64
N PRO A 44 15.21 3.98 -14.67
CA PRO A 44 14.13 3.29 -15.37
C PRO A 44 13.30 2.47 -14.37
N GLY A 45 12.03 2.85 -14.19
CA GLY A 45 11.11 2.13 -13.31
C GLY A 45 10.72 0.80 -13.94
N ARG A 46 11.36 -0.30 -13.52
CA ARG A 46 10.92 -1.64 -13.89
C ARG A 46 9.92 -2.12 -12.85
N VAL A 47 8.65 -2.14 -13.24
CA VAL A 47 7.59 -2.74 -12.40
C VAL A 47 7.87 -4.22 -12.21
N ILE A 48 7.97 -4.66 -10.96
CA ILE A 48 8.22 -6.06 -10.59
C ILE A 48 6.87 -6.77 -10.43
N SER A 49 6.60 -7.76 -11.28
CA SER A 49 5.40 -8.60 -11.18
C SER A 49 5.55 -9.64 -10.06
N THR A 50 4.43 -10.05 -9.46
CA THR A 50 4.39 -11.22 -8.56
C THR A 50 4.10 -12.54 -9.27
N VAL A 51 3.82 -12.48 -10.59
CA VAL A 51 3.49 -13.64 -11.43
C VAL A 51 4.48 -13.73 -12.59
N ASP A 52 5.04 -14.93 -12.81
CA ASP A 52 5.89 -15.23 -13.96
C ASP A 52 5.07 -15.72 -15.16
N GLY A 53 5.22 -15.07 -16.32
CA GLY A 53 4.59 -15.48 -17.58
C GLY A 53 3.08 -15.22 -17.70
N GLY A 54 2.47 -14.57 -16.70
CA GLY A 54 1.07 -14.15 -16.69
C GLY A 54 0.90 -12.63 -16.85
N ILE A 55 -0.35 -12.19 -17.06
CA ILE A 55 -0.71 -10.77 -17.04
C ILE A 55 -1.36 -10.47 -15.70
N GLY A 56 -0.74 -9.57 -14.92
CA GLY A 56 -1.29 -9.06 -13.67
C GLY A 56 -0.46 -9.38 -12.43
N VAL A 57 -1.06 -9.16 -11.27
CA VAL A 57 -0.44 -9.30 -9.95
C VAL A 57 -1.38 -10.10 -9.07
N PHE A 58 -0.83 -11.00 -8.28
CA PHE A 58 -1.53 -11.76 -7.27
C PHE A 58 -0.90 -11.52 -5.89
N THR A 59 -1.73 -11.32 -4.87
CA THR A 59 -1.32 -11.16 -3.46
C THR A 59 -2.41 -11.68 -2.54
N GLY A 60 -2.02 -12.16 -1.36
CA GLY A 60 -2.95 -12.46 -0.28
C GLY A 60 -3.13 -11.25 0.63
N LEU A 61 -4.37 -10.80 0.82
CA LEU A 61 -4.67 -9.72 1.75
C LEU A 61 -5.10 -10.30 3.10
N SER A 62 -4.26 -10.13 4.12
CA SER A 62 -4.61 -10.42 5.51
C SER A 62 -4.75 -9.13 6.29
N PHE A 63 -5.63 -9.08 7.29
CA PHE A 63 -5.75 -7.91 8.14
C PHE A 63 -6.06 -8.27 9.59
N THR A 64 -5.57 -7.44 10.49
CA THR A 64 -6.00 -7.41 11.89
C THR A 64 -6.87 -6.18 12.07
N ARG A 65 -8.04 -6.37 12.68
CA ARG A 65 -8.96 -5.27 12.99
C ARG A 65 -9.26 -5.24 14.47
N ASP A 66 -9.21 -4.05 15.03
CA ASP A 66 -9.62 -3.79 16.41
C ASP A 66 -10.51 -2.54 16.47
N THR A 67 -11.27 -2.43 17.54
CA THR A 67 -12.18 -1.32 17.80
C THR A 67 -11.87 -0.72 19.15
N VAL A 68 -11.62 0.60 19.19
CA VAL A 68 -11.33 1.33 20.42
C VAL A 68 -12.34 2.45 20.60
N ILE A 69 -12.75 2.68 21.84
CA ILE A 69 -13.54 3.86 22.22
C ILE A 69 -12.56 4.96 22.62
N ILE A 70 -12.72 6.14 22.04
CA ILE A 70 -11.92 7.31 22.39
C ILE A 70 -12.34 7.81 23.79
N GLN A 71 -11.39 7.88 24.72
CA GLN A 71 -11.58 8.28 26.12
C GLN A 71 -10.91 9.61 26.46
#